data_AF-A0A8C3FHE9-F1
#
_entry.id   AF-A0A8C3FHE9-F1
#
_cell.length_a   1.000
_cell.length_b   1.000
_cell.length_c   1.000
_cell.angle_alpha   90.00
_cell.angle_beta   90.00
_cell.angle_gamma   90.00
#
_symmetry.space_group_name_H-M   'P 1'
#
loop_
_entity.id
_entity.type
_entity.pdbx_description
1 polymer ?
#
loop_
_entity_poly.entity_id
_entity_poly.type
_entity_poly.pdbx_seq_one_letter_code
_entity_poly.pdbx_strand_id
1 'polypeptide(L)'
;GRNVRLDIQTSDTAERVLEVVSYKMGLSRELIGYFSLFFIQDHSNGVLSVVKKVAEFELPYVSLQSMKESDCKIGIRKWYMDPSLDKMLMDCRASVNLLYMQALQEIEKNWVKPTDGQMQKLESLQKAANKMKVLELVQEVQHYGYIQLDPCTCDYPEVGCSAAVHVGNNEISCCIKLPSNQTKAVSFKINRVRCWQVTFLVSTLLTLHSCLKKIISEQLMKTTKGDKEMVSKASYPHLLVLKYMAAGQQLSLVYAREFLWE
;
A
#
# COMPACT_ATOMS: atom_id res chain seq x y z
N GLY A 1 -9.18 -11.54 8.16
CA GLY A 1 -8.04 -11.42 9.11
C GLY A 1 -8.45 -11.94 10.48
N ARG A 2 -7.54 -11.97 11.46
CA ARG A 2 -7.89 -12.27 12.86
C ARG A 2 -8.32 -10.98 13.56
N ASN A 3 -9.40 -11.04 14.33
CA ASN A 3 -9.88 -9.90 15.11
C ASN A 3 -9.25 -9.89 16.49
N VAL A 4 -8.79 -8.73 16.95
CA VAL A 4 -8.27 -8.51 18.30
C VAL A 4 -9.16 -7.47 18.96
N ARG A 5 -9.81 -7.83 20.09
CA ARG A 5 -10.55 -6.87 20.91
C ARG A 5 -9.56 -6.07 21.76
N LEU A 6 -9.74 -4.76 21.83
CA LEU A 6 -8.87 -3.86 22.60
C LEU A 6 -9.74 -3.00 23.52
N ASP A 7 -9.25 -2.77 24.73
CA ASP A 7 -9.82 -1.81 25.66
C ASP A 7 -8.99 -0.53 25.55
N ILE A 8 -9.57 0.50 24.94
CA ILE A 8 -8.91 1.78 24.62
C ILE A 8 -9.81 2.94 25.00
N GLN A 9 -9.23 4.12 25.19
CA GLN A 9 -9.97 5.37 25.34
C GLN A 9 -10.31 5.95 23.97
N THR A 10 -11.40 6.73 23.88
CA THR A 10 -11.78 7.43 22.66
C THR A 10 -10.73 8.48 22.24
N SER A 11 -9.94 8.97 23.20
CA SER A 11 -8.83 9.90 23.03
C SER A 11 -7.48 9.24 22.77
N ASP A 12 -7.39 7.91 22.71
CA ASP A 12 -6.12 7.25 22.39
C ASP A 12 -5.71 7.54 20.95
N THR A 13 -4.45 7.94 20.78
CA THR A 13 -3.84 8.18 19.46
C THR A 13 -3.52 6.87 18.74
N ALA A 14 -3.26 6.94 17.43
CA ALA A 14 -2.88 5.78 16.65
C ALA A 14 -1.57 5.13 17.13
N GLU A 15 -0.63 5.94 17.59
CA GLU A 15 0.59 5.47 18.26
C GLU A 15 0.23 4.64 19.50
N ARG A 16 -0.61 5.17 20.38
CA ARG A 16 -1.02 4.48 21.61
C ARG A 16 -1.77 3.18 21.32
N VAL A 17 -2.72 3.21 20.38
CA VAL A 17 -3.46 2.01 19.97
C VAL A 17 -2.53 0.95 19.37
N LEU A 18 -1.53 1.36 18.58
CA LEU A 18 -0.53 0.46 18.02
C LEU A 18 0.33 -0.21 19.11
N GLU A 19 0.73 0.53 20.15
CA GLU A 19 1.45 -0.04 21.29
C GLU A 19 0.61 -1.09 22.03
N VAL A 20 -0.64 -0.77 22.35
CA VAL A 20 -1.56 -1.65 23.11
C VAL A 20 -1.83 -2.93 22.35
N VAL A 21 -2.14 -2.85 21.04
CA VAL A 21 -2.36 -4.05 20.22
C VAL A 21 -1.08 -4.87 20.05
N SER A 22 0.08 -4.21 19.89
CA SER A 22 1.37 -4.88 19.74
C SER A 22 1.71 -5.71 20.98
N TYR A 23 1.56 -5.11 22.17
CA TYR A 23 1.75 -5.80 23.44
C TYR A 23 0.81 -7.00 23.57
N LYS A 24 -0.49 -6.80 23.28
CA LYS A 24 -1.50 -7.88 23.34
C LYS A 24 -1.21 -9.03 22.37
N MET A 25 -0.58 -8.74 21.23
CA MET A 25 -0.19 -9.73 20.23
C MET A 25 1.16 -10.41 20.53
N GLY A 26 1.89 -9.97 21.56
CA GLY A 26 3.23 -10.46 21.88
C GLY A 26 4.31 -9.97 20.91
N LEU A 27 4.10 -8.82 20.28
CA LEU A 27 5.11 -8.16 19.46
C LEU A 27 6.10 -7.40 20.37
N SER A 28 7.40 -7.64 20.18
CA SER A 28 8.43 -6.93 20.94
C SER A 28 8.39 -5.43 20.65
N ARG A 29 8.70 -4.60 21.66
CA ARG A 29 8.66 -3.13 21.57
C ARG A 29 9.55 -2.59 20.44
N GLU A 30 10.70 -3.21 20.24
CA GLU A 30 11.67 -2.85 19.18
C GLU A 30 11.13 -3.07 17.77
N LEU A 31 10.13 -3.96 17.63
CA LEU A 31 9.55 -4.32 16.34
C LEU A 31 8.32 -3.47 15.98
N ILE A 32 7.78 -2.68 16.92
CA ILE A 32 6.56 -1.87 16.71
C ILE A 32 6.74 -0.91 15.52
N GLY A 33 7.93 -0.31 15.37
CA GLY A 33 8.25 0.63 14.29
C GLY A 33 8.18 0.04 12.87
N TYR A 34 8.14 -1.28 12.73
CA TYR A 34 7.98 -1.97 11.45
C TYR A 34 6.51 -2.13 11.03
N PHE A 35 5.56 -1.76 11.90
CA PHE A 35 4.13 -1.88 11.65
C PHE A 35 3.44 -0.52 11.75
N SER A 36 2.23 -0.46 11.21
CA SER A 36 1.34 0.68 11.39
C SER A 36 -0.11 0.24 11.36
N LEU A 37 -0.98 1.10 11.86
CA LEU A 37 -2.42 0.96 11.69
C LEU A 37 -2.86 1.48 10.32
N PHE A 38 -3.85 0.82 9.76
CA PHE A 38 -4.49 1.18 8.49
C PHE A 38 -6.00 1.08 8.61
N PHE A 39 -6.71 2.01 7.99
CA PHE A 39 -8.11 1.82 7.63
C PHE A 39 -8.17 0.82 6.47
N ILE A 40 -9.01 -0.20 6.62
CA ILE A 40 -9.23 -1.27 5.67
C ILE A 40 -10.71 -1.32 5.39
N GLN A 41 -11.09 -1.15 4.13
CA GLN A 41 -12.47 -1.31 3.71
C GLN A 41 -12.75 -2.77 3.41
N ASP A 42 -13.84 -3.28 3.96
CA ASP A 42 -14.38 -4.60 3.71
C ASP A 42 -15.48 -4.46 2.66
N HIS A 43 -15.25 -5.00 1.47
CA HIS A 43 -16.23 -4.98 0.40
C HIS A 43 -17.20 -6.15 0.57
N SER A 44 -18.43 -6.00 0.09
CA SER A 44 -19.47 -7.05 0.19
C SER A 44 -19.08 -8.38 -0.48
N ASN A 45 -18.11 -8.36 -1.40
CA ASN A 45 -17.52 -9.54 -2.03
C ASN A 45 -16.38 -10.19 -1.20
N GLY A 46 -16.15 -9.73 0.03
CA GLY A 46 -15.10 -10.21 0.94
C GLY A 46 -13.69 -9.71 0.61
N VAL A 47 -13.53 -8.88 -0.43
CA VAL A 47 -12.24 -8.27 -0.75
C VAL A 47 -11.95 -7.17 0.29
N LEU A 48 -10.77 -7.21 0.88
CA LEU A 48 -10.29 -6.14 1.76
C LEU A 48 -9.44 -5.16 0.95
N SER A 49 -9.74 -3.86 0.95
CA SER A 49 -8.85 -2.84 0.37
C SER A 49 -8.24 -1.98 1.47
N VAL A 50 -6.94 -1.71 1.36
CA VAL A 50 -6.29 -0.75 2.27
C VAL A 50 -6.71 0.64 1.82
N VAL A 51 -7.40 1.35 2.71
CA VAL A 51 -7.77 2.75 2.53
C VAL A 51 -6.53 3.58 2.78
N LYS A 52 -6.20 3.95 4.04
CA LYS A 52 -4.99 4.71 4.44
C LYS A 52 -4.29 4.11 5.63
N LYS A 53 -3.01 4.44 5.74
CA LYS A 53 -2.31 4.50 7.02
C LYS A 53 -2.99 5.53 7.94
N VAL A 54 -3.20 5.14 9.19
CA VAL A 54 -3.63 6.06 10.24
C VAL A 54 -2.40 6.85 10.70
N ALA A 55 -2.44 8.19 10.63
CA ALA A 55 -1.33 9.00 11.11
C ALA A 55 -1.23 8.91 12.63
N GLU A 56 -0.01 9.02 13.17
CA GLU A 56 0.30 8.76 14.58
C GLU A 56 -0.55 9.60 15.55
N PHE A 57 -0.85 10.84 15.17
CA PHE A 57 -1.67 11.78 15.95
C PHE A 57 -3.19 11.59 15.80
N GLU A 58 -3.66 10.79 14.83
CA GLU A 58 -5.09 10.58 14.66
C GLU A 58 -5.67 9.75 15.80
N LEU A 59 -6.95 9.98 16.13
CA LEU A 59 -7.70 9.21 17.12
C LEU A 59 -8.45 8.07 16.40
N PRO A 60 -7.95 6.82 16.40
CA PRO A 60 -8.46 5.80 15.49
C PRO A 60 -9.92 5.45 15.75
N TYR A 61 -10.34 5.45 17.03
CA TYR A 61 -11.73 5.19 17.40
C TYR A 61 -12.66 6.25 16.78
N VAL A 62 -12.38 7.54 17.01
CA VAL A 62 -13.20 8.65 16.48
C VAL A 62 -13.21 8.64 14.96
N SER A 63 -12.06 8.48 14.33
CA SER A 63 -11.93 8.40 12.87
C SER A 63 -12.75 7.24 12.30
N LEU A 64 -12.73 6.06 12.94
CA LEU A 64 -13.55 4.91 12.54
C LEU A 64 -15.06 5.19 12.69
N GLN A 65 -15.48 5.85 13.78
CA GLN A 65 -16.89 6.19 14.00
C GLN A 65 -17.43 7.16 12.93
N SER A 66 -16.58 8.04 12.39
CA SER A 66 -16.97 8.94 11.29
C SER A 66 -17.15 8.23 9.94
N MET A 67 -16.68 6.98 9.83
CA MET A 67 -16.72 6.17 8.61
C MET A 67 -17.83 5.10 8.64
N LYS A 68 -18.80 5.18 9.55
CA LYS A 68 -19.83 4.14 9.80
C LYS A 68 -20.66 3.73 8.60
N GLU A 69 -20.86 4.61 7.62
CA GLU A 69 -21.59 4.30 6.38
C GLU A 69 -20.77 3.45 5.40
N SER A 70 -19.49 3.21 5.72
CA SER A 70 -18.61 2.28 5.03
C SER A 70 -18.27 1.12 5.96
N ASP A 71 -18.24 -0.11 5.45
CA ASP A 71 -17.76 -1.30 6.18
C ASP A 71 -16.24 -1.22 6.40
N CYS A 72 -15.79 -0.23 7.17
CA CYS A 72 -14.40 0.06 7.43
C CYS A 72 -13.95 -0.57 8.75
N LYS A 73 -12.71 -1.04 8.77
CA LYS A 73 -12.04 -1.67 9.91
C LYS A 73 -10.66 -1.06 10.09
N ILE A 74 -10.09 -1.20 11.28
CA ILE A 74 -8.68 -0.89 11.53
C ILE A 74 -7.89 -2.19 11.53
N GLY A 75 -6.81 -2.25 10.76
CA GLY A 75 -5.89 -3.38 10.75
C GLY A 75 -4.45 -2.94 10.99
N ILE A 76 -3.68 -3.83 11.62
CA ILE A 76 -2.22 -3.72 11.71
C ILE A 76 -1.60 -4.34 10.46
N ARG A 77 -0.61 -3.68 9.86
CA ARG A 77 0.10 -4.14 8.66
C ARG A 77 1.55 -3.69 8.71
N LYS A 78 2.44 -4.46 8.06
CA LYS A 78 3.85 -4.06 7.89
C LYS A 78 3.94 -2.70 7.18
N TRP A 79 4.84 -1.82 7.64
CA TRP A 79 5.01 -0.45 7.17
C TRP A 79 6.43 -0.15 6.64
N TYR A 80 6.89 -0.99 5.72
CA TYR A 80 8.13 -0.80 4.97
C TYR A 80 8.03 -1.53 3.63
N MET A 81 8.73 -1.01 2.62
CA MET A 81 8.72 -1.58 1.26
C MET A 81 9.95 -2.43 0.95
N ASP A 82 11.04 -2.29 1.71
CA ASP A 82 12.27 -3.08 1.51
C ASP A 82 12.10 -4.49 2.10
N PRO A 83 12.01 -5.55 1.27
CA PRO A 83 11.86 -6.91 1.77
C PRO A 83 13.03 -7.37 2.66
N SER A 84 14.22 -6.76 2.54
CA SER A 84 15.39 -7.13 3.33
C SER A 84 15.22 -6.88 4.83
N LEU A 85 14.29 -6.01 5.22
CA LEU A 85 13.94 -5.73 6.62
C LEU A 85 13.14 -6.86 7.27
N ASP A 86 12.58 -7.79 6.50
CA ASP A 86 11.88 -8.96 7.01
C ASP A 86 12.75 -9.79 7.96
N LYS A 87 14.07 -9.86 7.72
CA LYS A 87 15.02 -10.59 8.59
C LYS A 87 15.00 -10.10 10.04
N MET A 88 14.71 -8.81 10.25
CA MET A 88 14.61 -8.20 11.59
C MET A 88 13.40 -8.70 12.37
N LEU A 89 12.45 -9.34 11.69
CA LEU A 89 11.17 -9.78 12.23
C LEU A 89 11.07 -11.30 12.37
N MET A 90 12.08 -12.06 11.95
CA MET A 90 12.00 -13.53 11.90
C MET A 90 12.11 -14.18 13.28
N ASP A 91 12.81 -13.54 14.23
CA ASP A 91 13.00 -14.10 15.59
C ASP A 91 11.79 -13.89 16.52
N CYS A 92 10.76 -13.16 16.07
CA CYS A 92 9.54 -12.95 16.84
C CYS A 92 8.35 -13.68 16.20
N ARG A 93 7.75 -14.61 16.95
CA ARG A 93 6.60 -15.42 16.49
C ARG A 93 5.41 -14.55 16.08
N ALA A 94 5.16 -13.44 16.78
CA ALA A 94 4.06 -12.53 16.48
C ALA A 94 4.25 -11.83 15.13
N SER A 95 5.45 -11.31 14.85
CA SER A 95 5.76 -10.68 13.58
C SER A 95 5.79 -11.68 12.43
N VAL A 96 6.35 -12.88 12.60
CA VAL A 96 6.28 -13.96 11.58
C VAL A 96 4.82 -14.26 11.23
N ASN A 97 3.93 -14.34 12.21
CA ASN A 97 2.50 -14.55 11.95
C ASN A 97 1.87 -13.39 11.18
N LEU A 98 2.20 -12.14 11.53
CA LEU A 98 1.70 -10.95 10.83
C LEU A 98 2.16 -10.92 9.37
N LEU A 99 3.46 -11.10 9.11
CA LEU A 99 4.03 -11.16 7.77
C LEU A 99 3.39 -12.29 6.96
N TYR A 100 3.27 -13.49 7.56
CA TYR A 100 2.69 -14.65 6.88
C TYR A 100 1.23 -14.42 6.47
N MET A 101 0.40 -13.93 7.38
CA MET A 101 -1.01 -13.62 7.07
C MET A 101 -1.12 -12.56 5.98
N GLN A 102 -0.27 -11.54 6.02
CA GLN A 102 -0.25 -10.47 5.03
C GLN A 102 0.18 -11.00 3.65
N ALA A 103 1.25 -11.79 3.58
CA ALA A 103 1.76 -12.36 2.33
C ALA A 103 0.71 -13.23 1.63
N LEU A 104 -0.01 -14.09 2.37
CA LEU A 104 -1.08 -14.90 1.79
C LEU A 104 -2.22 -14.06 1.20
N GLN A 105 -2.63 -13.00 1.90
CA GLN A 105 -3.65 -12.07 1.40
C GLN A 105 -3.20 -11.32 0.15
N GLU A 106 -1.92 -10.99 0.04
CA GLU A 106 -1.37 -10.31 -1.13
C GLU A 106 -1.26 -11.25 -2.34
N ILE A 107 -0.95 -12.53 -2.12
CA ILE A 107 -1.01 -13.56 -3.17
C ILE A 107 -2.45 -13.77 -3.64
N GLU A 108 -3.40 -13.92 -2.70
CA GLU A 108 -4.83 -14.09 -3.01
C GLU A 108 -5.38 -12.92 -3.84
N LYS A 109 -4.89 -11.69 -3.59
CA LYS A 109 -5.27 -10.48 -4.34
C LYS A 109 -4.48 -10.27 -5.63
N ASN A 110 -3.57 -11.19 -6.00
CA ASN A 110 -2.66 -11.05 -7.15
C ASN A 110 -1.73 -9.82 -7.09
N TRP A 111 -1.47 -9.28 -5.89
CA TRP A 111 -0.48 -8.21 -5.70
C TRP A 111 0.93 -8.79 -5.75
N VAL A 112 1.11 -9.96 -5.15
CA VAL A 112 2.31 -10.79 -5.20
C VAL A 112 2.07 -11.89 -6.22
N LYS A 113 2.96 -12.03 -7.21
CA LYS A 113 2.72 -12.83 -8.42
C LYS A 113 3.69 -14.01 -8.51
N PRO A 114 3.41 -15.13 -7.82
CA PRO A 114 4.22 -16.33 -7.94
C PRO A 114 4.07 -16.95 -9.33
N THR A 115 5.15 -17.52 -9.84
CA THR A 115 5.10 -18.45 -10.98
C THR A 115 4.37 -19.74 -10.58
N ASP A 116 3.89 -20.52 -11.55
CA ASP A 116 3.22 -21.81 -11.28
C ASP A 116 4.08 -22.74 -10.39
N GLY A 117 5.40 -22.80 -10.67
CA GLY A 117 6.33 -23.59 -9.86
C GLY A 117 6.53 -23.05 -8.44
N GLN A 118 6.52 -21.73 -8.24
CA GLN A 118 6.55 -21.13 -6.91
C GLN A 118 5.23 -21.38 -6.16
N MET A 119 4.09 -21.30 -6.86
CA MET A 119 2.77 -21.54 -6.26
C MET A 119 2.65 -22.98 -5.74
N GLN A 120 3.08 -23.97 -6.50
CA GLN A 120 3.11 -25.38 -6.04
C GLN A 120 3.98 -25.57 -4.79
N LYS A 121 5.14 -24.91 -4.72
CA LYS A 121 6.02 -24.92 -3.53
C LYS A 121 5.36 -24.23 -2.34
N LEU A 122 4.71 -23.08 -2.56
CA LEU A 122 3.97 -22.36 -1.52
C LEU A 122 2.86 -23.23 -0.94
N GLU A 123 2.07 -23.91 -1.76
CA GLU A 123 1.00 -24.80 -1.31
C GLU A 123 1.52 -25.96 -0.46
N SER A 124 2.63 -26.57 -0.86
CA SER A 124 3.24 -27.67 -0.10
C SER A 124 3.83 -27.21 1.23
N LEU A 125 4.47 -26.02 1.27
CA LEU A 125 4.94 -25.41 2.52
C LEU A 125 3.80 -24.99 3.46
N GLN A 126 2.68 -24.50 2.91
CA GLN A 126 1.48 -24.17 3.67
C GLN A 126 0.85 -25.42 4.31
N LYS A 127 0.76 -26.53 3.57
CA LYS A 127 0.30 -27.83 4.10
C LYS A 127 1.17 -28.34 5.25
N ALA A 128 2.48 -28.11 5.18
CA ALA A 128 3.43 -28.42 6.25
C ALA A 128 3.43 -27.41 7.41
N ALA A 129 2.58 -26.38 7.37
CA ALA A 129 2.50 -25.28 8.34
C ALA A 129 3.84 -24.56 8.58
N ASN A 130 4.76 -24.59 7.61
CA ASN A 130 6.09 -24.03 7.75
C ASN A 130 6.14 -22.55 7.31
N LYS A 131 5.69 -21.66 8.22
CA LYS A 131 5.56 -20.22 7.95
C LYS A 131 6.86 -19.53 7.56
N MET A 132 7.99 -19.93 8.18
CA MET A 132 9.29 -19.31 7.87
C MET A 132 9.70 -19.60 6.43
N LYS A 133 9.64 -20.87 6.01
CA LYS A 133 9.93 -21.24 4.62
C LYS A 133 8.97 -20.62 3.61
N VAL A 134 7.69 -20.41 3.98
CA VAL A 134 6.77 -19.65 3.13
C VAL A 134 7.26 -18.22 2.96
N LEU A 135 7.64 -17.54 4.05
CA LEU A 135 8.14 -16.17 3.98
C LEU A 135 9.47 -16.05 3.21
N GLU A 136 10.38 -16.99 3.40
CA GLU A 136 11.62 -17.09 2.61
C GLU A 136 11.32 -17.19 1.11
N LEU A 137 10.41 -18.09 0.72
CA LEU A 137 10.03 -18.25 -0.68
C LEU A 137 9.32 -17.01 -1.23
N VAL A 138 8.43 -16.39 -0.46
CA VAL A 138 7.68 -15.20 -0.89
C VAL A 138 8.62 -14.01 -1.15
N GLN A 139 9.76 -13.90 -0.47
CA GLN A 139 10.75 -12.85 -0.77
C GLN A 139 11.32 -12.92 -2.18
N GLU A 140 11.31 -14.10 -2.81
CA GLU A 140 11.75 -14.32 -4.18
C GLU A 140 10.63 -14.10 -5.22
N VAL A 141 9.40 -13.85 -4.77
CA VAL A 141 8.23 -13.70 -5.65
C VAL A 141 8.12 -12.28 -6.19
N GLN A 142 7.73 -12.17 -7.46
CA GLN A 142 7.55 -10.88 -8.13
C GLN A 142 6.57 -9.99 -7.36
N HIS A 143 6.97 -8.74 -7.17
CA HIS A 143 6.23 -7.68 -6.48
C HIS A 143 6.00 -7.90 -4.98
N TYR A 144 6.70 -8.83 -4.33
CA TYR A 144 6.70 -8.86 -2.86
C TYR A 144 7.28 -7.58 -2.26
N GLY A 145 6.58 -7.03 -1.27
CA GLY A 145 6.91 -5.72 -0.66
C GLY A 145 6.44 -4.51 -1.47
N TYR A 146 5.78 -4.72 -2.62
CA TYR A 146 5.18 -3.64 -3.40
C TYR A 146 3.75 -3.36 -2.93
N ILE A 147 3.32 -2.12 -3.10
CA ILE A 147 1.93 -1.71 -2.99
C ILE A 147 1.38 -1.59 -4.40
N GLN A 148 0.34 -2.35 -4.70
CA GLN A 148 -0.40 -2.20 -5.95
C GLN A 148 -1.42 -1.07 -5.81
N LEU A 149 -1.49 -0.23 -6.83
CA LEU A 149 -2.44 0.85 -6.93
C LEU A 149 -3.60 0.42 -7.83
N ASP A 150 -4.77 1.05 -7.63
CA ASP A 150 -5.88 0.83 -8.54
C ASP A 150 -5.49 1.22 -9.98
N PRO A 151 -6.01 0.51 -11.00
CA PRO A 151 -5.75 0.85 -12.39
C PRO A 151 -6.06 2.33 -12.66
N CYS A 152 -5.19 2.97 -13.40
CA CYS A 152 -5.30 4.39 -13.71
C CYS A 152 -5.02 4.64 -15.19
N THR A 153 -5.07 5.89 -15.61
CA THR A 153 -4.57 6.30 -16.93
C THR A 153 -3.25 7.06 -16.79
N CYS A 154 -2.49 7.15 -17.87
CA CYS A 154 -1.26 7.93 -17.91
C CYS A 154 -1.01 8.54 -19.29
N ASP A 155 -0.08 9.49 -19.33
CA ASP A 155 0.38 10.20 -20.53
C ASP A 155 1.68 9.64 -21.12
N TYR A 156 2.13 8.47 -20.63
CA TYR A 156 3.34 7.81 -21.09
C TYR A 156 3.02 6.43 -21.68
N PRO A 157 3.60 6.06 -22.85
CA PRO A 157 4.41 6.91 -23.72
C PRO A 157 3.59 7.96 -24.48
N GLU A 158 2.26 7.84 -24.47
CA GLU A 158 1.31 8.77 -25.11
C GLU A 158 0.06 8.94 -24.24
N VAL A 159 -0.75 9.95 -24.56
CA VAL A 159 -1.96 10.29 -23.80
C VAL A 159 -3.03 9.20 -23.95
N GLY A 160 -3.70 8.87 -22.85
CA GLY A 160 -4.80 7.91 -22.83
C GLY A 160 -4.39 6.46 -22.64
N CYS A 161 -3.12 6.20 -22.25
CA CYS A 161 -2.70 4.88 -21.85
C CYS A 161 -3.39 4.46 -20.54
N SER A 162 -3.68 3.17 -20.37
CA SER A 162 -4.06 2.59 -19.08
C SER A 162 -2.82 2.02 -18.40
N ALA A 163 -2.71 2.16 -17.07
CA ALA A 163 -1.55 1.70 -16.32
C ALA A 163 -1.98 0.92 -15.07
N ALA A 164 -1.38 -0.26 -14.89
CA ALA A 164 -1.33 -0.94 -13.61
C ALA A 164 -0.02 -0.59 -12.91
N VAL A 165 -0.10 0.04 -11.74
CA VAL A 165 1.06 0.63 -11.04
C VAL A 165 1.35 -0.14 -9.75
N HIS A 166 2.63 -0.45 -9.54
CA HIS A 166 3.15 -1.09 -8.34
C HIS A 166 4.30 -0.25 -7.80
N VAL A 167 4.30 0.06 -6.51
CA VAL A 167 5.33 0.89 -5.87
C VAL A 167 6.03 0.08 -4.80
N GLY A 168 7.35 -0.07 -4.90
CA GLY A 168 8.14 -0.87 -3.98
C GLY A 168 9.59 -0.95 -4.42
N ASN A 169 10.48 -1.47 -3.58
CA ASN A 169 11.88 -1.74 -3.93
C ASN A 169 12.61 -0.55 -4.63
N ASN A 170 12.41 0.67 -4.12
CA ASN A 170 12.98 1.90 -4.68
C ASN A 170 12.62 2.16 -6.17
N GLU A 171 11.44 1.69 -6.60
CA GLU A 171 10.91 1.92 -7.95
C GLU A 171 9.37 2.03 -7.99
N ILE A 172 8.90 2.58 -9.11
CA ILE A 172 7.50 2.55 -9.55
C ILE A 172 7.47 1.70 -10.81
N SER A 173 6.93 0.49 -10.70
CA SER A 173 6.77 -0.46 -11.81
C SER A 173 5.37 -0.29 -12.43
N CYS A 174 5.33 -0.03 -13.73
CA CYS A 174 4.12 0.21 -14.50
C CYS A 174 3.98 -0.83 -15.61
N CYS A 175 2.83 -1.49 -15.68
CA CYS A 175 2.39 -2.22 -16.85
C CYS A 175 1.40 -1.32 -17.62
N ILE A 176 1.83 -0.81 -18.77
CA ILE A 176 1.14 0.24 -19.52
C ILE A 176 0.51 -0.39 -20.76
N LYS A 177 -0.80 -0.23 -20.90
CA LYS A 177 -1.57 -0.63 -22.07
C LYS A 177 -1.87 0.59 -22.93
N LEU A 178 -1.31 0.60 -24.14
CA LEU A 178 -1.51 1.67 -25.11
C LEU A 178 -2.94 1.60 -25.70
N PRO A 179 -3.46 2.71 -26.24
CA PRO A 179 -4.70 2.73 -27.03
C PRO A 179 -4.71 1.70 -28.17
N SER A 180 -3.54 1.40 -28.75
CA SER A 180 -3.34 0.36 -29.76
C SER A 180 -3.44 -1.08 -29.22
N ASN A 181 -3.82 -1.26 -27.94
CA ASN A 181 -3.93 -2.54 -27.23
C ASN A 181 -2.58 -3.25 -26.99
N GLN A 182 -1.45 -2.64 -27.36
CA GLN A 182 -0.12 -3.13 -27.02
C GLN A 182 0.21 -2.86 -25.55
N THR A 183 0.96 -3.77 -24.92
CA THR A 183 1.36 -3.64 -23.51
C THR A 183 2.87 -3.44 -23.38
N LYS A 184 3.30 -2.51 -22.54
CA LYS A 184 4.71 -2.21 -22.23
C LYS A 184 4.93 -2.19 -20.73
N ALA A 185 5.94 -2.93 -20.26
CA ALA A 185 6.40 -2.84 -18.88
C ALA A 185 7.50 -1.77 -18.75
N VAL A 186 7.38 -0.88 -17.78
CA VAL A 186 8.30 0.26 -17.56
C VAL A 186 8.56 0.40 -16.06
N SER A 187 9.80 0.64 -15.68
CA SER A 187 10.18 0.90 -14.28
C SER A 187 10.84 2.25 -14.13
N PHE A 188 10.33 3.05 -13.18
CA PHE A 188 10.84 4.36 -12.81
C PHE A 188 11.53 4.28 -11.46
N LYS A 189 12.85 4.51 -11.40
CA LYS A 189 13.60 4.45 -10.14
C LYS A 189 13.30 5.66 -9.25
N ILE A 190 12.90 5.42 -8.01
CA ILE A 190 12.50 6.46 -7.04
C ILE A 190 13.66 7.41 -6.73
N ASN A 191 14.89 6.90 -6.68
CA ASN A 191 16.07 7.74 -6.49
C ASN A 191 16.27 8.80 -7.60
N ARG A 192 15.75 8.57 -8.81
CA ARG A 192 15.81 9.52 -9.95
C ARG A 192 14.69 10.55 -9.96
N VAL A 193 13.65 10.40 -9.13
CA VAL A 193 12.56 11.38 -8.98
C VAL A 193 13.17 12.69 -8.51
N ARG A 194 12.96 13.81 -9.20
CA ARG A 194 13.41 15.13 -8.69
C ARG A 194 12.39 15.75 -7.73
N CYS A 195 11.14 15.73 -8.15
CA CYS A 195 9.99 16.16 -7.37
C CYS A 195 8.77 15.35 -7.81
N TRP A 196 7.73 15.40 -6.99
CA TRP A 196 6.41 14.94 -7.37
C TRP A 196 5.39 16.03 -7.10
N GLN A 197 4.38 16.11 -7.96
CA GLN A 197 3.25 17.00 -7.77
C GLN A 197 1.99 16.18 -7.57
N VAL A 198 1.21 16.56 -6.55
CA VAL A 198 -0.15 16.06 -6.33
C VAL A 198 -1.11 17.21 -6.63
N THR A 199 -2.02 16.99 -7.58
CA THR A 199 -3.09 17.94 -7.88
C THR A 199 -4.42 17.36 -7.40
N PHE A 200 -5.17 18.14 -6.64
CA PHE A 200 -6.51 17.77 -6.15
C PHE A 200 -7.57 18.56 -6.88
N LEU A 201 -8.65 17.86 -7.20
CA LEU A 201 -9.77 18.35 -7.96
C LEU A 201 -11.02 18.06 -7.11
N VAL A 202 -11.59 19.10 -6.48
CA VAL A 202 -12.63 18.95 -5.44
C VAL A 202 -13.99 18.62 -6.07
N SER A 203 -14.65 17.56 -5.59
CA SER A 203 -16.12 17.49 -5.54
C SER A 203 -16.56 17.05 -4.13
N THR A 204 -17.80 17.38 -3.80
CA THR A 204 -18.39 17.47 -2.46
C THR A 204 -18.56 16.18 -1.65
N LEU A 205 -17.85 15.09 -1.97
CA LEU A 205 -17.84 13.89 -1.12
C LEU A 205 -16.40 13.45 -0.84
N LEU A 206 -15.97 13.68 0.41
CA LEU A 206 -14.77 13.11 1.02
C LEU A 206 -14.82 11.58 0.92
N THR A 207 -14.31 11.02 -0.16
CA THR A 207 -14.18 9.56 -0.31
C THR A 207 -12.70 9.19 -0.37
N LEU A 208 -12.19 8.73 0.77
CA LEU A 208 -11.30 7.58 1.05
C LEU A 208 -10.09 7.25 0.13
N HIS A 209 -9.82 7.98 -0.96
CA HIS A 209 -8.68 7.80 -1.88
C HIS A 209 -7.48 8.73 -1.58
N SER A 210 -7.50 9.46 -0.47
CA SER A 210 -6.42 10.37 -0.03
C SER A 210 -5.12 9.67 0.41
N CYS A 211 -5.02 8.37 0.19
CA CYS A 211 -4.36 7.48 1.12
C CYS A 211 -3.14 6.78 0.54
N LEU A 212 -3.28 6.27 -0.69
CA LEU A 212 -2.17 6.00 -1.59
C LEU A 212 -1.21 7.19 -1.67
N LYS A 213 -1.76 8.42 -1.67
CA LYS A 213 -1.05 9.70 -1.77
C LYS A 213 -0.07 9.92 -0.61
N LYS A 214 -0.53 9.69 0.62
CA LYS A 214 0.30 9.83 1.84
C LYS A 214 1.26 8.67 2.00
N ILE A 215 0.84 7.46 1.66
CA ILE A 215 1.65 6.25 1.76
C ILE A 215 2.85 6.31 0.82
N ILE A 216 2.60 6.63 -0.45
CA ILE A 216 3.66 6.79 -1.45
C ILE A 216 4.52 7.99 -1.08
N SER A 217 3.94 9.14 -0.71
CA SER A 217 4.74 10.31 -0.31
C SER A 217 5.62 10.04 0.91
N GLU A 218 5.12 9.44 2.00
CA GLU A 218 5.91 9.14 3.20
C GLU A 218 7.01 8.12 2.91
N GLN A 219 6.76 7.10 2.08
CA GLN A 219 7.77 6.09 1.73
C GLN A 219 8.78 6.62 0.70
N LEU A 220 8.35 7.47 -0.24
CA LEU A 220 9.23 8.22 -1.15
C LEU A 220 10.18 9.13 -0.36
N MET A 221 9.65 9.90 0.61
CA MET A 221 10.47 10.77 1.48
C MET A 221 11.50 10.00 2.29
N LYS A 222 11.14 8.82 2.84
CA LYS A 222 12.08 7.98 3.61
C LYS A 222 13.19 7.36 2.75
N THR A 223 12.94 7.11 1.46
CA THR A 223 13.90 6.49 0.54
C THR A 223 14.83 7.50 -0.14
N THR A 224 14.51 8.79 -0.12
CA THR A 224 15.32 9.84 -0.75
C THR A 224 16.13 10.62 0.28
N LYS A 225 17.41 10.30 0.44
CA LYS A 225 18.37 11.16 1.15
C LYS A 225 18.60 12.43 0.31
N GLY A 226 17.86 13.50 0.58
CA GLY A 226 18.04 14.82 -0.03
C GLY A 226 16.75 15.61 -0.15
N ASP A 227 16.86 16.94 -0.08
CA ASP A 227 15.77 17.92 -0.15
C ASP A 227 14.97 17.80 -1.46
N LYS A 228 13.99 16.90 -1.51
CA LYS A 228 13.01 16.82 -2.60
C LYS A 228 11.73 17.51 -2.15
N GLU A 229 11.32 18.52 -2.91
CA GLU A 229 10.10 19.28 -2.60
C GLU A 229 8.85 18.59 -3.17
N MET A 230 7.86 18.38 -2.31
CA MET A 230 6.50 18.07 -2.72
C MET A 230 5.80 19.38 -3.10
N VAL A 231 5.42 19.52 -4.37
CA VAL A 231 4.64 20.68 -4.82
C VAL A 231 3.16 20.27 -4.88
N SER A 232 2.31 20.85 -4.04
CA SER A 232 0.86 20.70 -4.16
C SER A 232 0.27 21.91 -4.88
N LYS A 233 -0.46 21.71 -5.98
CA LYS A 233 -1.24 22.77 -6.66
C LYS A 233 -2.68 22.32 -6.78
N ALA A 234 -3.63 23.23 -6.54
CA ALA A 234 -5.04 23.03 -6.86
C ALA A 234 -5.31 23.53 -8.29
N SER A 235 -6.11 22.79 -9.08
CA SER A 235 -6.62 23.23 -10.39
C SER A 235 -8.02 22.60 -10.59
N TYR A 236 -8.65 22.69 -11.77
CA TYR A 236 -10.00 22.18 -12.13
C TYR A 236 -9.91 21.31 -13.43
N PRO A 237 -10.70 20.22 -13.73
CA PRO A 237 -11.66 19.36 -12.97
C PRO A 237 -11.28 17.83 -12.86
N HIS A 238 -11.92 17.08 -11.92
CA HIS A 238 -12.03 15.60 -11.70
C HIS A 238 -10.83 14.61 -11.61
N LEU A 239 -9.60 15.02 -11.35
CA LEU A 239 -8.41 14.19 -11.51
C LEU A 239 -7.50 14.16 -10.27
N LEU A 240 -6.87 13.01 -9.98
CA LEU A 240 -5.60 13.01 -9.25
C LEU A 240 -4.49 12.88 -10.28
N VAL A 241 -3.62 13.88 -10.35
CA VAL A 241 -2.43 13.82 -11.20
C VAL A 241 -1.20 13.70 -10.32
N LEU A 242 -0.52 12.56 -10.39
CA LEU A 242 0.84 12.39 -9.87
C LEU A 242 1.82 12.64 -11.01
N LYS A 243 2.49 13.80 -10.99
CA LYS A 243 3.56 14.08 -11.95
C LYS A 243 4.89 13.62 -11.39
N TYR A 244 5.54 12.70 -12.08
CA TYR A 244 6.90 12.26 -11.87
C TYR A 244 7.80 12.93 -12.90
N MET A 245 8.87 13.58 -12.44
CA MET A 245 9.91 14.14 -13.31
C MET A 245 11.26 13.51 -13.01
N ALA A 246 11.85 12.84 -14.01
CA ALA A 246 13.21 12.32 -13.94
C ALA A 246 13.93 12.47 -15.28
N ALA A 247 15.13 13.07 -15.25
CA ALA A 247 16.08 13.11 -16.38
C ALA A 247 15.45 13.44 -17.76
N GLY A 248 14.55 14.43 -17.82
CA GLY A 248 13.89 14.87 -19.05
C GLY A 248 12.62 14.10 -19.45
N GLN A 249 12.25 13.07 -18.69
CA GLN A 249 10.98 12.36 -18.84
C GLN A 249 9.97 12.83 -17.80
N GLN A 250 8.74 13.05 -18.25
CA GLN A 250 7.59 13.35 -17.40
C GLN A 250 6.58 12.21 -17.53
N LEU A 251 6.07 11.74 -16.39
CA LEU A 251 4.95 10.80 -16.30
C LEU A 251 3.88 11.42 -15.42
N SER A 252 2.67 11.58 -15.94
CA SER A 252 1.49 11.96 -15.19
C SER A 252 0.62 10.73 -15.01
N LEU A 253 0.52 10.21 -13.78
CA LEU A 253 -0.46 9.18 -13.45
C LEU A 253 -1.76 9.87 -13.06
N VAL A 254 -2.80 9.56 -13.82
CA VAL A 254 -4.13 10.15 -13.77
C VAL A 254 -5.10 9.13 -13.19
N TYR A 255 -5.57 9.36 -11.97
CA TYR A 255 -6.65 8.60 -11.38
C TYR A 255 -7.94 9.41 -11.55
N ALA A 256 -8.76 8.99 -12.52
CA ALA A 256 -10.13 9.44 -12.69
C ALA A 256 -11.04 8.33 -12.15
N ARG A 257 -11.94 8.66 -11.21
CA ARG A 257 -13.07 7.76 -10.93
C ARG A 257 -14.21 8.24 -11.82
N GLU A 258 -14.48 7.52 -12.90
CA GLU A 258 -15.78 7.61 -13.55
C GLU A 258 -16.81 7.09 -12.54
N PHE A 259 -17.62 7.99 -11.98
CA PHE A 259 -18.91 7.61 -11.44
C PHE A 259 -19.84 7.39 -12.64
N LEU A 260 -19.72 6.24 -13.30
CA LEU A 260 -20.81 5.73 -14.11
C LEU A 260 -21.81 5.12 -13.12
N TRP A 261 -22.83 5.91 -12.82
CA TRP A 261 -24.07 5.39 -12.26
C TRP A 261 -24.76 4.58 -13.36
N GLU A 262 -24.92 3.28 -13.14
CA GLU A 262 -26.10 2.52 -13.57
C GLU A 262 -26.72 1.87 -12.34
#